data_AF-A0A2G9TW79-F1
#
_entry.id   AF-A0A2G9TW79-F1
#
_cell.length_a   1.000
_cell.length_b   1.000
_cell.length_c   1.000
_cell.angle_alpha   90.00
_cell.angle_beta   90.00
_cell.angle_gamma   90.00
#
_symmetry.space_group_name_H-M   'P 1'
#
loop_
_entity.id
_entity.type
_entity.pdbx_description
1 polymer ?
#
loop_
_entity_poly.entity_id
_entity_poly.type
_entity_poly.pdbx_seq_one_letter_code
_entity_poly.pdbx_strand_id
1 'polypeptide(L)'
;IRSIGVSNFNHKQIERVIANSTIKPAVLQVELHPYFQQKKLREFCKEKHIAVTAYSSLSNPGSAFFRKAGDPNLLTDPVIKKIASAHNKPSETFLPKYLKELLLAEALSK
;
A
#
# COMPACT_ATOMS: atom_id res chain seq x y z
N ILE A 1 12.53 13.00 16.80
CA ILE A 1 12.02 12.57 15.48
C ILE A 1 13.22 12.22 14.59
N ARG A 2 13.28 11.02 13.99
CA ARG A 2 14.40 10.61 13.11
C ARG A 2 14.12 10.80 11.61
N SER A 3 12.85 10.70 11.22
CA SER A 3 12.38 10.92 9.85
C SER A 3 10.95 11.46 9.91
N ILE A 4 10.55 12.20 8.87
CA ILE A 4 9.20 12.74 8.73
C ILE A 4 8.55 12.17 7.46
N GLY A 5 7.23 12.02 7.46
CA GLY A 5 6.47 11.46 6.36
C GLY A 5 5.06 12.06 6.30
N VAL A 6 4.30 11.66 5.29
CA VAL A 6 2.91 12.06 5.09
C VAL A 6 2.01 10.83 4.96
N SER A 7 0.71 11.01 5.19
CA SER A 7 -0.29 9.95 5.06
C SER A 7 -1.50 10.48 4.31
N ASN A 8 -2.08 9.67 3.40
CA ASN A 8 -3.25 10.03 2.59
C ASN A 8 -3.07 11.21 1.63
N PHE A 9 -1.84 11.40 1.12
CA PHE A 9 -1.55 12.44 0.13
C PHE A 9 -1.53 11.87 -1.28
N ASN A 10 -2.07 12.63 -2.23
CA ASN A 10 -1.88 12.37 -3.66
C ASN A 10 -0.58 13.02 -4.18
N HIS A 11 -0.20 12.69 -5.43
CA HIS A 11 1.05 13.18 -6.04
C HIS A 11 1.18 14.72 -6.02
N LYS A 12 0.12 15.48 -6.37
CA LYS A 12 0.15 16.95 -6.39
C LYS A 12 0.42 17.54 -5.01
N GLN A 13 -0.16 16.96 -3.97
CA GLN A 13 0.07 17.40 -2.59
C GLN A 13 1.50 17.10 -2.16
N ILE A 14 2.06 15.95 -2.53
CA ILE A 14 3.45 15.59 -2.25
C ILE A 14 4.41 16.53 -3.00
N GLU A 15 4.15 16.82 -4.28
CA GLU A 15 4.94 17.79 -5.06
C GLU A 15 4.95 19.17 -4.41
N ARG A 16 3.79 19.64 -3.94
CA ARG A 16 3.69 20.90 -3.21
C ARG A 16 4.52 20.87 -1.92
N VAL A 17 4.48 19.78 -1.15
CA VAL A 17 5.30 19.64 0.06
C VAL A 17 6.78 19.72 -0.29
N ILE A 18 7.24 18.94 -1.28
CA ILE A 18 8.63 18.92 -1.74
C ILE A 18 9.10 20.32 -2.17
N ALA A 19 8.27 21.05 -2.91
CA ALA A 19 8.61 22.38 -3.41
C ALA A 19 8.73 23.44 -2.29
N ASN A 20 8.15 23.19 -1.11
CA ASN A 20 8.05 24.17 -0.02
C ASN A 20 8.72 23.68 1.28
N SER A 21 9.51 22.59 1.24
CA SER A 21 10.17 22.05 2.43
C SER A 21 11.66 21.79 2.21
N THR A 22 12.47 22.05 3.23
CA THR A 22 13.91 21.71 3.23
C THR A 22 14.13 20.19 3.35
N ILE A 23 13.25 19.52 4.09
CA ILE A 23 13.29 18.07 4.31
C ILE A 23 12.14 17.43 3.54
N LYS A 24 12.49 16.51 2.64
CA LYS A 24 11.53 15.71 1.88
C LYS A 24 10.86 14.66 2.77
N PRO A 25 9.56 14.34 2.56
CA PRO A 25 8.93 13.21 3.22
C PRO A 25 9.68 11.91 2.90
N ALA A 26 10.11 11.19 3.93
CA ALA A 26 10.77 9.90 3.77
C ALA A 26 9.78 8.76 3.46
N VAL A 27 8.53 8.92 3.90
CA VAL A 27 7.48 7.90 3.78
C VAL A 27 6.16 8.54 3.34
N LEU A 28 5.43 7.85 2.46
CA LEU A 28 4.00 8.03 2.21
C LEU A 28 3.25 6.79 2.74
N GLN A 29 2.32 6.98 3.66
CA GLN A 29 1.41 5.93 4.11
C GLN A 29 0.03 6.08 3.42
N VAL A 30 -0.47 5.03 2.74
CA VAL A 30 -1.73 5.06 1.98
C VAL A 30 -2.47 3.73 2.03
N GLU A 31 -3.78 3.75 1.74
CA GLU A 31 -4.55 2.53 1.50
C GLU A 31 -3.99 1.83 0.27
N LEU A 32 -3.64 0.56 0.46
CA LEU A 32 -3.03 -0.25 -0.59
C LEU A 32 -3.31 -1.72 -0.33
N HIS A 33 -3.99 -2.34 -1.29
CA HIS A 33 -4.34 -3.77 -1.31
C HIS A 33 -4.58 -4.22 -2.76
N PRO A 34 -4.76 -5.51 -3.06
CA PRO A 34 -4.92 -5.97 -4.46
C PRO A 34 -6.02 -5.28 -5.27
N TYR A 35 -7.14 -4.88 -4.65
CA TYR A 35 -8.19 -4.10 -5.32
C TYR A 35 -7.86 -2.60 -5.47
N PHE A 36 -6.87 -2.09 -4.76
CA PHE A 36 -6.46 -0.69 -4.81
C PHE A 36 -4.94 -0.57 -4.75
N GLN A 37 -4.29 -0.88 -5.88
CA GLN A 37 -2.84 -1.09 -5.95
C GLN A 37 -2.00 0.18 -6.01
N GLN A 38 -2.63 1.34 -6.26
CA GLN A 38 -1.98 2.65 -6.28
C GLN A 38 -0.76 2.75 -7.24
N LYS A 39 -0.71 1.96 -8.34
CA LYS A 39 0.49 1.79 -9.18
C LYS A 39 1.20 3.11 -9.54
N LYS A 40 0.47 4.06 -10.13
CA LYS A 40 1.02 5.37 -10.53
C LYS A 40 1.58 6.16 -9.35
N LEU A 41 0.92 6.11 -8.19
CA LEU A 41 1.38 6.80 -6.98
C LEU A 41 2.64 6.15 -6.41
N ARG A 42 2.75 4.81 -6.48
CA ARG A 42 3.95 4.07 -6.05
C ARG A 42 5.13 4.33 -6.97
N GLU A 43 4.90 4.36 -8.29
CA GLU A 43 5.90 4.73 -9.29
C GLU A 43 6.42 6.16 -9.04
N PHE A 44 5.51 7.12 -8.86
CA PHE A 44 5.87 8.49 -8.48
C PHE A 44 6.70 8.54 -7.19
N CYS A 45 6.27 7.84 -6.13
CA CYS A 45 7.02 7.79 -4.87
C CYS A 45 8.41 7.17 -5.06
N LYS A 46 8.53 6.11 -5.88
CA LYS A 46 9.82 5.48 -6.21
C LYS A 46 10.75 6.46 -6.92
N GLU A 47 10.28 7.15 -7.96
CA GLU A 47 11.06 8.19 -8.67
C GLU A 47 11.51 9.33 -7.74
N LYS A 48 10.72 9.60 -6.70
CA LYS A 48 11.02 10.60 -5.68
C LYS A 48 11.78 9.98 -4.49
N HIS A 49 12.18 8.72 -4.48
CA HIS A 49 12.83 8.08 -3.32
C HIS A 49 12.04 8.24 -2.01
N ILE A 50 10.70 8.14 -2.09
CA ILE A 50 9.79 8.14 -0.95
C ILE A 50 9.33 6.70 -0.74
N ALA A 51 9.60 6.13 0.43
CA ALA A 51 9.12 4.78 0.75
C ALA A 51 7.59 4.80 0.90
N VAL A 52 6.93 3.73 0.46
CA VAL A 52 5.47 3.60 0.63
C VAL A 52 5.17 2.59 1.72
N THR A 53 4.22 2.90 2.59
CA THR A 53 3.68 1.98 3.60
C THR A 53 2.20 1.77 3.35
N ALA A 54 1.77 0.51 3.23
CA ALA A 54 0.37 0.16 3.07
C ALA A 54 -0.37 0.16 4.41
N TYR A 55 -1.55 0.75 4.47
CA TYR A 55 -2.57 0.42 5.47
C TYR A 55 -3.76 -0.30 4.81
N SER A 56 -4.62 -0.92 5.62
CA SER A 56 -5.79 -1.69 5.15
C SER A 56 -5.44 -2.74 4.08
N SER A 57 -4.30 -3.41 4.24
CA SER A 57 -3.74 -4.39 3.31
C SER A 57 -4.66 -5.57 2.97
N LEU A 58 -5.68 -5.82 3.80
CA LEU A 58 -6.71 -6.84 3.60
C LEU A 58 -8.04 -6.28 3.08
N SER A 59 -8.12 -4.99 2.75
CA SER A 59 -9.35 -4.28 2.32
C SER A 59 -10.48 -4.30 3.36
N ASN A 60 -10.10 -4.09 4.64
CA ASN A 60 -11.02 -3.95 5.78
C ASN A 60 -12.13 -5.02 5.85
N PRO A 61 -11.84 -6.32 5.71
CA PRO A 61 -12.81 -7.34 5.32
C PRO A 61 -13.96 -7.55 6.32
N GLY A 62 -13.77 -7.16 7.59
CA GLY A 62 -14.80 -7.24 8.65
C GLY A 62 -15.41 -5.89 9.06
N SER A 63 -15.14 -4.79 8.35
CA SER A 63 -15.67 -3.48 8.74
C SER A 63 -17.13 -3.30 8.34
N ALA A 64 -18.02 -3.14 9.32
CA ALA A 64 -19.42 -2.79 9.09
C ALA A 64 -19.63 -1.32 8.65
N PHE A 65 -18.63 -0.46 8.86
CA PHE A 65 -18.69 0.95 8.50
C PHE A 65 -18.26 1.20 7.04
N PHE A 66 -17.25 0.47 6.58
CA PHE A 66 -16.65 0.68 5.25
C PHE A 66 -17.12 -0.32 4.20
N ARG A 67 -17.90 -1.33 4.59
CA ARG A 67 -18.39 -2.37 3.67
C ARG A 67 -19.90 -2.44 3.63
N LYS A 68 -20.43 -2.72 2.45
CA LYS A 68 -21.84 -3.00 2.19
C LYS A 68 -22.03 -4.47 1.88
N ALA A 69 -23.27 -4.94 2.03
CA ALA A 69 -23.64 -6.28 1.60
C ALA A 69 -23.35 -6.44 0.09
N GLY A 70 -22.66 -7.52 -0.29
CA GLY A 70 -22.26 -7.81 -1.66
C GLY A 70 -20.87 -7.28 -2.07
N ASP A 71 -20.21 -6.46 -1.23
CA ASP A 71 -18.86 -6.00 -1.54
C ASP A 71 -17.88 -7.19 -1.63
N PRO A 72 -16.95 -7.18 -2.60
CA PRO A 72 -15.99 -8.27 -2.79
C PRO A 72 -15.07 -8.40 -1.59
N ASN A 73 -14.96 -9.60 -1.02
CA ASN A 73 -14.09 -9.87 0.11
C ASN A 73 -12.78 -10.49 -0.38
N LEU A 74 -11.69 -9.77 -0.12
CA LEU A 74 -10.36 -10.08 -0.60
C LEU A 74 -9.78 -11.37 0.02
N LEU A 75 -10.22 -11.76 1.22
CA LEU A 75 -9.84 -13.02 1.85
C LEU A 75 -10.49 -14.24 1.17
N THR A 76 -11.66 -14.04 0.57
CA THR A 76 -12.43 -15.08 -0.10
C THR A 76 -12.26 -15.10 -1.62
N ASP A 77 -11.56 -14.12 -2.19
CA ASP A 77 -11.32 -14.03 -3.63
C ASP A 77 -10.61 -15.29 -4.15
N PRO A 78 -11.14 -15.94 -5.21
CA PRO A 78 -10.62 -17.21 -5.71
C PRO A 78 -9.21 -17.08 -6.29
N VAL A 79 -8.86 -15.95 -6.88
CA VAL A 79 -7.52 -15.68 -7.42
C VAL A 79 -6.54 -15.52 -6.27
N ILE A 80 -6.90 -14.74 -5.25
CA ILE A 80 -6.05 -14.57 -4.06
C ILE A 80 -5.83 -15.89 -3.34
N LYS A 81 -6.89 -16.69 -3.13
CA LYS A 81 -6.77 -18.03 -2.52
C LYS A 81 -5.87 -18.95 -3.32
N LYS A 82 -6.00 -18.96 -4.65
CA LYS A 82 -5.16 -19.77 -5.55
C LYS A 82 -3.68 -19.39 -5.42
N ILE A 83 -3.38 -18.08 -5.44
CA ILE A 83 -2.01 -17.58 -5.29
C ILE A 83 -1.47 -17.92 -3.90
N ALA A 84 -2.22 -17.62 -2.83
CA ALA A 84 -1.79 -17.89 -1.46
C ALA A 84 -1.49 -19.40 -1.24
N SER A 85 -2.34 -20.28 -1.78
CA SER A 85 -2.13 -21.74 -1.74
C SER A 85 -0.87 -22.18 -2.47
N ALA A 86 -0.53 -21.57 -3.61
CA ALA A 86 0.73 -21.87 -4.32
C ALA A 86 1.98 -21.50 -3.49
N HIS A 87 1.83 -20.61 -2.51
CA HIS A 87 2.87 -20.22 -1.55
C HIS A 87 2.74 -20.92 -0.18
N ASN A 88 1.90 -21.95 -0.06
CA ASN A 88 1.62 -22.67 1.19
C ASN A 88 1.25 -21.74 2.36
N LYS A 89 0.47 -20.68 2.08
CA LYS A 89 0.05 -19.68 3.06
C LYS A 89 -1.45 -19.41 2.96
N PRO A 90 -2.13 -19.11 4.09
CA PRO A 90 -3.48 -18.59 4.06
C PRO A 90 -3.49 -17.13 3.58
N SER A 91 -4.57 -16.72 2.88
CA SER A 91 -4.74 -15.39 2.27
C SER A 91 -4.44 -14.25 3.24
N GLU A 92 -4.93 -14.37 4.48
CA GLU A 92 -4.80 -13.41 5.58
C GLU A 92 -3.35 -13.07 5.89
N THR A 93 -2.46 -14.05 5.81
CA THR A 93 -1.03 -13.89 6.10
C THR A 93 -0.19 -13.65 4.84
N PHE A 94 -0.66 -14.16 3.71
CA PHE A 94 0.02 -14.02 2.42
C PHE A 94 0.06 -12.55 2.00
N LEU A 95 -1.08 -11.86 2.03
CA LEU A 95 -1.20 -10.50 1.48
C LEU A 95 -0.36 -9.44 2.20
N PRO A 96 -0.36 -9.34 3.54
CA PRO A 96 0.46 -8.34 4.21
C PRO A 96 1.96 -8.59 3.96
N LYS A 97 2.36 -9.87 3.91
CA LYS A 97 3.74 -10.25 3.61
C LYS A 97 4.12 -9.88 2.17
N TYR A 98 3.29 -10.24 1.19
CA TYR A 98 3.51 -9.93 -0.21
C TYR A 98 3.62 -8.42 -0.46
N LEU A 99 2.71 -7.62 0.10
CA LEU A 99 2.76 -6.17 -0.03
C LEU A 99 4.01 -5.57 0.62
N LYS A 100 4.40 -6.05 1.80
CA LYS A 100 5.65 -5.62 2.45
C LYS A 100 6.87 -5.89 1.56
N GLU A 101 6.96 -7.09 0.98
CA GLU A 101 8.08 -7.47 0.10
C GLU A 101 8.10 -6.63 -1.18
N LEU A 102 6.94 -6.41 -1.80
CA LEU A 102 6.81 -5.55 -2.98
C LEU A 102 7.27 -4.11 -2.70
N LEU A 103 6.78 -3.52 -1.62
CA LEU A 103 7.11 -2.12 -1.25
C LEU A 103 8.58 -1.97 -0.83
N LEU A 104 9.15 -3.00 -0.19
CA LEU A 104 10.57 -3.04 0.14
C LEU A 104 11.43 -3.13 -1.13
N ALA A 105 11.07 -4.01 -2.07
CA ALA A 105 11.78 -4.12 -3.34
C ALA A 105 11.78 -2.80 -4.11
N GLU A 106 10.65 -2.11 -4.15
CA GLU A 106 10.54 -0.79 -4.79
C GLU A 106 11.41 0.27 -4.11
N ALA A 107 11.42 0.32 -2.78
CA ALA A 107 12.26 1.24 -2.04
C ALA A 107 13.77 0.99 -2.23
N LEU A 108 14.18 -0.25 -2.50
CA LEU A 108 15.58 -0.62 -2.72
C LEU A 108 16.04 -0.49 -4.18
N SER A 109 15.11 -0.51 -5.13
CA SER A 109 15.38 -0.53 -6.57
C SER A 109 15.81 0.83 -7.19
N LYS A 110 16.84 1.45 -6.59
CA LYS A 110 17.42 2.74 -7.00
C LYS A 110 17.54 2.91 -8.52
#